data_AF-A0AAW1EG16-F1
#
_entry.id   AF-A0AAW1EG16-F1
#
_cell.length_a   1.000
_cell.length_b   1.000
_cell.length_c   1.000
_cell.angle_alpha   90.00
_cell.angle_beta   90.00
_cell.angle_gamma   90.00
#
_symmetry.space_group_name_H-M   'P 1'
#
loop_
_entity.id
_entity.type
_entity.pdbx_description
1 polymer ?
#
loop_
_entity_poly.entity_id
_entity_poly.type
_entity_poly.pdbx_seq_one_letter_code
_entity_poly.pdbx_strand_id
1 'polypeptide(L)'
;MFYEVIFYKVIFYEIIFYEIMFYEIMFYKIIFYEVIFYEIIFYEIMFYEIMLYKIIFYEVIFYEIIFYEIIFCEVIFYMIIFYEVIFYDVIFYEVIFYEIIFYEIIFCEIIFYEVILYEVIFYEIMLYEVIFYDIMFYEVIFYEVIFCEIILYEVIFYKVMFYEIIFCEIIFYEVIFYEIIFYEIIFNEVIFYEVIFCETIFYEVILYEVIFYEIIFCEIIFYEVIFYEIIFYEIIFYEVIFYEIMFYEVMFYEVMFYEVIFYEIIFCEVIFCEIIFYDIIFNEVIFYEIIFYEVMFYEVMFYEVIFYEIIFYEVIFYKVIFCEIIFCEIIFYTIIFYEIIFCEIIFYKVIFYEIMFY
;
A
#
# COMPACT_ATOMS: atom_id res chain seq x y z
N MET A 1 0.25 42.57 -14.01
CA MET A 1 1.34 41.97 -14.81
C MET A 1 2.65 42.58 -14.33
N PHE A 2 3.50 41.76 -13.71
CA PHE A 2 4.86 42.10 -13.35
C PHE A 2 5.81 41.15 -14.07
N TYR A 3 6.92 41.67 -14.59
CA TYR A 3 7.86 40.88 -15.38
C TYR A 3 8.95 40.26 -14.50
N GLU A 4 9.65 41.09 -13.72
CA GLU A 4 10.71 40.63 -12.83
C GLU A 4 10.60 41.41 -11.52
N VAL A 5 10.49 40.69 -10.41
CA VAL A 5 10.42 41.31 -9.07
C VAL A 5 11.26 40.53 -8.08
N ILE A 6 12.11 41.23 -7.34
CA ILE A 6 12.94 40.64 -6.29
C ILE A 6 12.61 41.30 -4.96
N PHE A 7 12.26 40.48 -3.98
CA PHE A 7 11.97 40.90 -2.62
C PHE A 7 12.95 40.26 -1.65
N TYR A 8 13.67 41.10 -0.89
CA TYR A 8 14.64 40.61 0.08
C TYR A 8 14.02 40.29 1.44
N LYS A 9 13.23 41.21 1.98
CA LYS A 9 12.56 41.04 3.27
C LYS A 9 11.24 41.77 3.27
N VAL A 10 10.15 41.03 3.30
CA VAL A 10 8.80 41.61 3.29
C VAL A 10 7.94 40.91 4.32
N ILE A 11 7.07 41.70 4.96
CA ILE A 11 6.06 41.19 5.90
C ILE A 11 4.73 41.77 5.44
N PHE A 12 3.76 40.89 5.27
CA PHE A 12 2.41 41.24 4.90
C PHE A 12 1.45 40.67 5.93
N TYR A 13 0.47 41.47 6.35
CA TYR A 13 -0.52 41.05 7.34
C TYR A 13 -1.77 40.54 6.66
N GLU A 14 -2.49 41.40 5.95
CA GLU A 14 -3.70 41.05 5.22
C GLU A 14 -3.58 41.58 3.80
N ILE A 15 -3.56 40.67 2.83
CA ILE A 15 -3.53 41.03 1.41
C ILE A 15 -4.50 40.17 0.63
N ILE A 16 -5.17 40.82 -0.32
CA ILE A 16 -6.03 40.16 -1.29
C ILE A 16 -5.56 40.53 -2.69
N PHE A 17 -5.45 39.52 -3.54
CA PHE A 17 -5.12 39.67 -4.95
C PHE A 17 -6.19 39.01 -5.80
N TYR A 18 -6.72 39.76 -6.78
CA TYR A 18 -7.84 39.29 -7.61
C TYR A 18 -7.38 38.71 -8.94
N GLU A 19 -6.54 39.42 -9.69
CA GLU A 19 -6.08 39.00 -11.01
C GLU A 19 -4.63 39.43 -11.21
N ILE A 20 -3.69 38.51 -10.99
CA ILE A 20 -2.27 38.82 -11.14
C ILE A 20 -1.57 37.78 -11.99
N MET A 21 -0.70 38.28 -12.85
CA MET A 21 0.29 37.46 -13.52
C MET A 21 1.68 37.96 -13.17
N PHE A 22 2.52 37.00 -12.80
CA PHE A 22 3.93 37.18 -12.54
C PHE A 22 4.74 36.23 -13.41
N TYR A 23 5.79 36.76 -14.03
CA TYR A 23 6.72 35.94 -14.82
C TYR A 23 7.84 35.42 -13.94
N GLU A 24 8.73 36.28 -13.47
CA GLU A 24 9.85 35.90 -12.63
C GLU A 24 9.76 36.61 -11.29
N ILE A 25 9.67 35.85 -10.20
CA ILE A 25 9.75 36.41 -8.85
C ILE A 25 10.73 35.63 -7.99
N MET A 26 11.54 36.37 -7.25
CA MET A 26 12.33 35.78 -6.17
C MET A 26 12.01 36.43 -4.82
N PHE A 27 11.75 35.58 -3.84
CA PHE A 27 11.56 35.97 -2.44
C PHE A 27 12.63 35.33 -1.56
N TYR A 28 13.41 36.15 -0.87
CA TYR A 28 14.41 35.62 0.07
C TYR A 28 13.81 35.30 1.43
N LYS A 29 13.23 36.30 2.10
CA LYS A 29 12.61 36.11 3.41
C LYS A 29 11.26 36.78 3.45
N ILE A 30 10.20 35.98 3.52
CA ILE A 30 8.84 36.51 3.54
C ILE A 30 8.00 35.90 4.66
N ILE A 31 7.14 36.74 5.24
CA ILE A 31 6.14 36.32 6.20
C ILE A 31 4.80 36.85 5.74
N PHE A 32 3.85 35.96 5.58
CA PHE A 32 2.46 36.29 5.32
C PHE A 32 1.59 35.74 6.44
N TYR A 33 0.72 36.60 6.99
CA TYR A 33 -0.26 36.16 7.98
C TYR A 33 -1.54 35.67 7.32
N GLU A 34 -2.21 36.53 6.55
CA GLU A 34 -3.44 36.20 5.86
C GLU A 34 -3.35 36.70 4.42
N VAL A 35 -3.42 35.77 3.48
CA VAL A 35 -3.41 36.09 2.05
C VAL A 35 -4.47 35.32 1.33
N ILE A 36 -5.18 36.02 0.45
CA ILE A 36 -6.16 35.43 -0.44
C ILE A 36 -5.77 35.74 -1.87
N PHE A 37 -5.70 34.71 -2.68
CA PHE A 37 -5.42 34.76 -4.10
C PHE A 37 -6.61 34.19 -4.85
N TYR A 38 -7.22 34.99 -5.74
CA TYR A 38 -8.36 34.53 -6.55
C TYR A 38 -7.91 33.90 -7.87
N GLU A 39 -7.45 34.68 -8.84
CA GLU A 39 -7.03 34.19 -10.15
C GLU A 39 -5.58 34.60 -10.42
N ILE A 40 -4.66 33.65 -10.25
CA ILE A 40 -3.23 33.96 -10.38
C ILE A 40 -2.50 32.96 -11.25
N ILE A 41 -1.59 33.50 -12.05
CA ILE A 41 -0.65 32.72 -12.82
C ILE A 41 0.77 33.14 -12.44
N PHE A 42 1.57 32.15 -12.08
CA PHE A 42 2.99 32.30 -11.86
C PHE A 42 3.75 31.40 -12.82
N TYR A 43 4.73 31.98 -13.52
CA TYR A 43 5.59 31.20 -14.42
C TYR A 43 6.78 30.62 -13.68
N GLU A 44 7.64 31.46 -13.11
CA GLU A 44 8.82 31.05 -12.37
C GLU A 44 8.84 31.76 -11.02
N ILE A 45 8.81 30.98 -9.93
CA ILE A 45 8.98 31.52 -8.58
C ILE A 45 10.04 30.73 -7.81
N MET A 46 10.90 31.49 -7.14
CA MET A 46 11.82 30.96 -6.15
C MET A 46 11.51 31.56 -4.79
N PHE A 47 11.35 30.72 -3.78
CA PHE A 47 11.33 31.17 -2.40
C PHE A 47 12.39 30.46 -1.56
N TYR A 48 13.15 31.23 -0.80
CA TYR A 48 14.20 30.71 0.09
C TYR A 48 13.68 30.42 1.50
N GLU A 49 13.20 31.43 2.22
CA GLU A 49 12.65 31.28 3.57
C GLU A 49 11.25 31.89 3.64
N ILE A 50 10.25 31.05 3.87
CA ILE A 50 8.86 31.49 4.01
C ILE A 50 8.22 30.99 5.31
N MET A 51 7.46 31.88 5.95
CA MET A 51 6.42 31.49 6.91
C MET A 51 5.06 31.98 6.43
N LEU A 52 4.13 31.05 6.18
CA LEU A 52 2.75 31.33 5.79
C LEU A 52 1.80 30.83 6.87
N TYR A 53 1.04 31.73 7.48
CA TYR A 53 0.07 31.31 8.51
C TYR A 53 -1.24 30.83 7.90
N LYS A 54 -1.95 31.69 7.17
CA LYS A 54 -3.21 31.34 6.54
C LYS A 54 -3.22 31.82 5.09
N ILE A 55 -3.28 30.87 4.16
CA ILE A 55 -3.43 31.21 2.75
C ILE A 55 -4.60 30.45 2.14
N ILE A 56 -5.35 31.19 1.33
CA ILE A 56 -6.39 30.63 0.49
C ILE A 56 -6.08 30.97 -0.95
N PHE A 57 -6.08 29.95 -1.79
CA PHE A 57 -5.98 30.07 -3.23
C PHE A 57 -7.24 29.50 -3.87
N TYR A 58 -7.92 30.30 -4.69
CA TYR A 58 -9.09 29.85 -5.42
C TYR A 58 -8.74 29.18 -6.74
N GLU A 59 -8.16 29.92 -7.68
CA GLU A 59 -7.76 29.45 -9.01
C GLU A 59 -6.32 29.88 -9.29
N VAL A 60 -5.41 28.90 -9.28
CA VAL A 60 -3.98 29.19 -9.47
C VAL A 60 -3.33 28.22 -10.40
N ILE A 61 -2.48 28.77 -11.27
CA ILE A 61 -1.60 27.98 -12.11
C ILE A 61 -0.17 28.38 -11.77
N PHE A 62 0.63 27.36 -11.50
CA PHE A 62 2.05 27.46 -11.31
C PHE A 62 2.76 26.62 -12.35
N TYR A 63 3.64 27.24 -13.14
CA TYR A 63 4.45 26.50 -14.11
C TYR A 63 5.69 25.89 -13.44
N GLU A 64 6.52 26.72 -12.82
CA GLU A 64 7.71 26.28 -12.09
C GLU A 64 7.78 27.00 -10.74
N ILE A 65 7.86 26.20 -9.66
CA ILE A 65 8.15 26.74 -8.34
C ILE A 65 9.21 25.91 -7.65
N ILE A 66 10.12 26.62 -7.00
CA ILE A 66 11.05 26.02 -6.06
C ILE A 66 10.93 26.69 -4.70
N PHE A 67 10.87 25.83 -3.71
CA PHE A 67 10.69 26.15 -2.31
C PHE A 67 11.84 25.52 -1.50
N TYR A 68 12.70 26.34 -0.87
CA TYR A 68 13.82 25.82 -0.08
C TYR A 68 13.44 25.51 1.37
N GLU A 69 13.04 26.51 2.15
CA GLU A 69 12.64 26.34 3.56
C GLU A 69 11.28 26.99 3.80
N ILE A 70 10.26 26.18 4.08
CA ILE A 70 8.90 26.69 4.25
C ILE A 70 8.17 26.07 5.41
N ILE A 71 7.42 26.91 6.10
CA ILE A 71 6.39 26.49 7.02
C ILE A 71 5.05 27.07 6.57
N PHE A 72 4.11 26.16 6.36
CA PHE A 72 2.71 26.44 6.11
C PHE A 72 1.89 26.00 7.32
N CYS A 73 1.20 26.93 7.98
CA CYS A 73 0.33 26.58 9.10
C CYS A 73 -1.05 26.10 8.62
N GLU A 74 -1.74 26.89 7.80
CA GLU A 74 -3.05 26.55 7.23
C GLU A 74 -3.09 27.00 5.77
N VAL A 75 -3.28 26.04 4.86
CA VAL A 75 -3.41 26.34 3.44
C VAL A 75 -4.59 25.63 2.84
N ILE A 76 -5.40 26.40 2.11
CA ILE A 76 -6.55 25.88 1.40
C ILE A 76 -6.39 26.20 -0.08
N PHE A 77 -6.52 25.15 -0.88
CA PHE A 77 -6.41 25.19 -2.32
C PHE A 77 -7.72 24.68 -2.92
N TYR A 78 -8.44 25.54 -3.67
CA TYR A 78 -9.69 25.12 -4.32
C TYR A 78 -9.46 24.48 -5.68
N MET A 79 -8.78 25.17 -6.60
CA MET A 79 -8.53 24.73 -7.98
C MET A 79 -7.11 25.08 -8.38
N ILE A 80 -6.22 24.10 -8.39
CA ILE A 80 -4.82 24.36 -8.71
C ILE A 80 -4.26 23.41 -9.75
N ILE A 81 -3.39 23.97 -10.57
CA ILE A 81 -2.52 23.22 -11.46
C ILE A 81 -1.09 23.60 -11.16
N PHE A 82 -0.29 22.59 -10.87
CA PHE A 82 1.15 22.68 -10.76
C PHE A 82 1.77 21.86 -11.90
N TYR A 83 2.61 22.49 -12.72
CA TYR A 83 3.36 21.78 -13.74
C TYR A 83 4.64 21.16 -13.16
N GLU A 84 5.51 21.97 -12.56
CA GLU A 84 6.73 21.50 -11.91
C GLU A 84 6.89 22.19 -10.55
N VAL A 85 7.01 21.37 -9.51
CA VAL A 85 7.26 21.89 -8.16
C VAL A 85 8.31 21.08 -7.45
N ILE A 86 9.28 21.80 -6.89
CA ILE A 86 10.30 21.22 -6.04
C ILE A 86 10.20 21.85 -4.67
N PHE A 87 10.07 21.01 -3.65
CA PHE A 87 10.30 21.46 -2.30
C PHE A 87 11.46 20.69 -1.66
N TYR A 88 12.35 21.44 -1.01
CA TYR A 88 13.43 20.88 -0.22
C TYR A 88 12.96 20.60 1.20
N ASP A 89 12.90 21.60 2.07
CA ASP A 89 12.56 21.45 3.49
C ASP A 89 11.20 22.11 3.78
N VAL A 90 10.17 21.31 4.04
CA VAL A 90 8.82 21.84 4.26
C VAL A 90 8.13 21.22 5.45
N ILE A 91 7.43 22.08 6.18
CA ILE A 91 6.49 21.68 7.20
C ILE A 91 5.11 22.21 6.85
N PHE A 92 4.16 21.30 6.74
CA PHE A 92 2.75 21.59 6.58
C PHE A 92 2.00 21.15 7.83
N TYR A 93 1.35 22.08 8.52
CA TYR A 93 0.51 21.73 9.67
C TYR A 93 -0.89 21.30 9.22
N GLU A 94 -1.59 22.11 8.44
CA GLU A 94 -2.90 21.78 7.91
C GLU A 94 -2.99 22.19 6.43
N VAL A 95 -3.31 21.23 5.58
CA VAL A 95 -3.49 21.48 4.14
C VAL A 95 -4.74 20.80 3.63
N ILE A 96 -5.54 21.57 2.90
CA ILE A 96 -6.75 21.08 2.24
C ILE A 96 -6.65 21.39 0.76
N PHE A 97 -6.76 20.35 -0.05
CA PHE A 97 -6.89 20.45 -1.50
C PHE A 97 -8.26 19.93 -1.94
N TYR A 98 -9.04 20.77 -2.61
CA TYR A 98 -10.31 20.35 -3.19
C TYR A 98 -10.13 19.71 -4.56
N GLU A 99 -9.63 20.47 -5.54
CA GLU A 99 -9.34 19.98 -6.89
C GLU A 99 -7.92 20.39 -7.27
N ILE A 100 -7.05 19.42 -7.49
CA ILE A 100 -5.67 19.70 -7.87
C ILE A 100 -5.10 18.71 -8.88
N ILE A 101 -4.29 19.25 -9.78
CA ILE A 101 -3.51 18.49 -10.73
C ILE A 101 -2.04 18.85 -10.53
N PHE A 102 -1.23 17.82 -10.34
CA PHE A 102 0.20 17.91 -10.33
C PHE A 102 0.78 17.09 -11.48
N TYR A 103 1.58 17.73 -12.33
CA TYR A 103 2.30 17.03 -13.38
C TYR A 103 3.60 16.42 -12.85
N GLU A 104 4.47 17.22 -12.25
CA GLU A 104 5.72 16.75 -11.66
C GLU A 104 5.92 17.40 -10.28
N ILE A 105 6.14 16.56 -9.26
CA ILE A 105 6.50 17.03 -7.93
C ILE A 105 7.70 16.27 -7.39
N ILE A 106 8.62 17.02 -6.82
CA ILE A 106 9.72 16.47 -6.02
C ILE A 106 9.65 17.06 -4.62
N PHE A 107 9.67 16.16 -3.64
CA PHE A 107 9.72 16.49 -2.24
C PHE A 107 10.94 15.81 -1.61
N CYS A 108 11.87 16.59 -1.06
CA CYS A 108 13.10 16.06 -0.47
C CYS A 108 12.92 15.71 1.02
N GLU A 109 12.60 16.69 1.87
CA GLU A 109 12.43 16.51 3.32
C GLU A 109 11.13 17.19 3.77
N ILE A 110 10.10 16.39 4.05
CA ILE A 110 8.78 16.94 4.39
C ILE A 110 8.13 16.30 5.60
N ILE A 111 7.47 17.17 6.36
CA ILE A 111 6.54 16.77 7.41
C ILE A 111 5.16 17.34 7.12
N PHE A 112 4.18 16.46 7.02
CA PHE A 112 2.76 16.77 6.99
C PHE A 112 2.10 16.33 8.29
N TYR A 113 1.45 17.24 9.00
CA TYR A 113 0.66 16.88 10.18
C TYR A 113 -0.76 16.46 9.80
N GLU A 114 -1.50 17.31 9.08
CA GLU A 114 -2.87 17.00 8.63
C GLU A 114 -3.04 17.39 7.17
N VAL A 115 -3.41 16.41 6.33
CA VAL A 115 -3.65 16.62 4.90
C VAL A 115 -4.98 16.00 4.50
N ILE A 116 -5.81 16.79 3.82
CA ILE A 116 -7.06 16.31 3.23
C ILE A 116 -7.04 16.60 1.73
N LEU A 117 -7.12 15.53 0.93
CA LEU A 117 -7.20 15.57 -0.52
C LEU A 117 -8.57 15.07 -0.98
N TYR A 118 -9.36 15.93 -1.63
CA TYR A 118 -10.66 15.53 -2.17
C TYR A 118 -10.55 14.90 -3.56
N GLU A 119 -10.24 15.68 -4.59
CA GLU A 119 -10.12 15.23 -5.98
C GLU A 119 -8.73 15.60 -6.50
N VAL A 120 -7.84 14.61 -6.60
CA VAL A 120 -6.44 14.87 -6.92
C VAL A 120 -5.91 13.93 -8.00
N ILE A 121 -5.17 14.50 -8.94
CA ILE A 121 -4.44 13.74 -9.95
C ILE A 121 -2.95 14.09 -9.84
N PHE A 122 -2.14 13.05 -9.68
CA PHE A 122 -0.70 13.14 -9.75
C PHE A 122 -0.19 12.32 -10.94
N TYR A 123 0.58 12.97 -11.81
CA TYR A 123 1.24 12.27 -12.91
C TYR A 123 2.56 11.66 -12.46
N GLU A 124 3.50 12.46 -11.99
CA GLU A 124 4.80 11.99 -11.50
C GLU A 124 5.09 12.60 -10.11
N ILE A 125 5.38 11.74 -9.13
CA ILE A 125 5.80 12.15 -7.79
C ILE A 125 7.05 11.41 -7.36
N MET A 126 8.00 12.16 -6.83
CA MET A 126 9.16 11.63 -6.10
C MET A 126 9.16 12.16 -4.67
N LEU A 127 9.03 11.27 -3.69
CA LEU A 127 9.21 11.58 -2.26
C LEU A 127 10.48 10.90 -1.74
N TYR A 128 11.41 11.68 -1.19
CA TYR A 128 12.62 11.13 -0.57
C TYR A 128 12.42 10.81 0.91
N GLU A 129 12.42 11.81 1.78
CA GLU A 129 12.24 11.64 3.23
C GLU A 129 10.95 12.33 3.66
N VAL A 130 9.88 11.57 3.86
CA VAL A 130 8.57 12.15 4.19
C VAL A 130 7.91 11.48 5.38
N ILE A 131 7.42 12.31 6.29
CA ILE A 131 6.60 11.90 7.43
C ILE A 131 5.21 12.47 7.26
N PHE A 132 4.21 11.62 7.30
CA PHE A 132 2.83 12.05 7.46
C PHE A 132 2.24 11.50 8.75
N TYR A 133 1.61 12.39 9.51
CA TYR A 133 0.83 12.00 10.68
C TYR A 133 -0.57 11.56 10.25
N ASP A 134 -1.41 12.47 9.81
CA ASP A 134 -2.80 12.18 9.44
C ASP A 134 -3.04 12.58 7.96
N ILE A 135 -3.43 11.61 7.13
CA ILE A 135 -3.83 11.89 5.75
C ILE A 135 -5.17 11.25 5.42
N MET A 136 -6.01 12.01 4.73
CA MET A 136 -7.22 11.51 4.10
C MET A 136 -7.23 11.79 2.60
N PHE A 137 -7.41 10.73 1.82
CA PHE A 137 -7.59 10.78 0.37
C PHE A 137 -9.00 10.31 0.00
N TYR A 138 -9.80 11.18 -0.61
CA TYR A 138 -11.15 10.81 -1.04
C TYR A 138 -11.16 10.17 -2.44
N GLU A 139 -10.80 10.92 -3.47
CA GLU A 139 -10.70 10.44 -4.85
C GLU A 139 -9.36 10.86 -5.45
N VAL A 140 -8.41 9.92 -5.51
CA VAL A 140 -7.06 10.22 -6.01
C VAL A 140 -6.61 9.24 -7.07
N ILE A 141 -5.93 9.78 -8.08
CA ILE A 141 -5.27 9.00 -9.12
C ILE A 141 -3.78 9.33 -9.10
N PHE A 142 -2.99 8.28 -9.02
CA PHE A 142 -1.54 8.33 -9.11
C PHE A 142 -1.10 7.54 -10.34
N TYR A 143 -0.40 8.20 -11.27
CA TYR A 143 0.17 7.51 -12.43
C TYR A 143 1.52 6.88 -12.09
N GLU A 144 2.52 7.67 -11.73
CA GLU A 144 3.84 7.19 -11.34
C GLU A 144 4.24 7.81 -10.01
N VAL A 145 4.54 6.97 -9.02
CA VAL A 145 4.97 7.42 -7.70
C VAL A 145 6.15 6.61 -7.20
N ILE A 146 7.18 7.31 -6.75
CA ILE A 146 8.30 6.70 -6.06
C ILE A 146 8.44 7.31 -4.67
N PHE A 147 8.49 6.42 -3.70
CA PHE A 147 8.64 6.72 -2.30
C PHE A 147 9.92 6.05 -1.79
N CYS A 148 10.90 6.84 -1.36
CA CYS A 148 12.18 6.31 -0.87
C CYS A 148 12.12 5.93 0.61
N GLU A 149 12.02 6.90 1.51
CA GLU A 149 12.01 6.72 2.96
C GLU A 149 10.78 7.41 3.56
N ILE A 150 9.76 6.62 3.93
CA ILE A 150 8.48 7.17 4.36
C ILE A 150 7.99 6.56 5.67
N ILE A 151 7.43 7.43 6.51
CA ILE A 151 6.68 7.04 7.70
C ILE A 151 5.26 7.60 7.61
N LEU A 152 4.28 6.71 7.69
CA LEU A 152 2.86 7.01 7.68
C LEU A 152 2.24 6.54 8.99
N TYR A 153 1.69 7.47 9.78
CA TYR A 153 1.02 7.12 11.04
C TYR A 153 -0.42 6.68 10.82
N GLU A 154 -1.29 7.58 10.37
CA GLU A 154 -2.70 7.31 10.09
C GLU A 154 -3.03 7.75 8.67
N VAL A 155 -3.38 6.80 7.81
CA VAL A 155 -3.76 7.10 6.42
C VAL A 155 -5.05 6.40 6.04
N ILE A 156 -5.98 7.19 5.50
CA ILE A 156 -7.25 6.70 5.00
C ILE A 156 -7.38 7.02 3.52
N PHE A 157 -7.62 5.98 2.73
CA PHE A 157 -7.91 6.06 1.31
C PHE A 157 -9.34 5.57 1.05
N TYR A 158 -10.20 6.45 0.57
CA TYR A 158 -11.57 6.06 0.19
C TYR A 158 -11.61 5.43 -1.19
N LYS A 159 -11.18 6.17 -2.22
CA LYS A 159 -11.19 5.69 -3.59
C LYS A 159 -9.91 6.10 -4.31
N VAL A 160 -9.02 5.15 -4.51
CA VAL A 160 -7.73 5.46 -5.13
C VAL A 160 -7.39 4.47 -6.24
N MET A 161 -6.78 5.01 -7.29
CA MET A 161 -6.16 4.23 -8.35
C MET A 161 -4.68 4.55 -8.43
N PHE A 162 -3.87 3.51 -8.45
CA PHE A 162 -2.44 3.57 -8.63
C PHE A 162 -2.05 2.79 -9.89
N TYR A 163 -1.40 3.45 -10.84
CA TYR A 163 -0.88 2.78 -12.03
C TYR A 163 0.48 2.13 -11.75
N GLU A 164 1.47 2.90 -11.33
CA GLU A 164 2.79 2.40 -10.97
C GLU A 164 3.23 3.04 -9.65
N ILE A 165 3.55 2.20 -8.64
CA ILE A 165 4.18 2.66 -7.41
C ILE A 165 5.39 1.82 -7.07
N ILE A 166 6.44 2.51 -6.63
CA ILE A 166 7.60 1.90 -6.00
C ILE A 166 7.76 2.47 -4.59
N PHE A 167 7.83 1.56 -3.63
CA PHE A 167 8.09 1.83 -2.24
C PHE A 167 9.42 1.17 -1.85
N CYS A 168 10.43 1.99 -1.49
CA CYS A 168 11.76 1.48 -1.13
C CYS A 168 11.86 1.08 0.34
N GLU A 169 11.71 2.03 1.27
CA GLU A 169 11.82 1.82 2.72
C GLU A 169 10.64 2.52 3.43
N ILE A 170 9.66 1.75 3.90
CA ILE A 170 8.42 2.35 4.44
C ILE A 170 7.93 1.69 5.70
N ILE A 171 7.40 2.54 6.57
CA ILE A 171 6.67 2.14 7.77
C ILE A 171 5.27 2.71 7.72
N PHE A 172 4.29 1.81 7.76
CA PHE A 172 2.88 2.13 7.93
C PHE A 172 2.43 1.68 9.32
N TYR A 173 1.93 2.61 10.14
CA TYR A 173 1.35 2.27 11.43
C TYR A 173 -0.11 1.84 11.30
N GLU A 174 -0.98 2.71 10.79
CA GLU A 174 -2.39 2.43 10.59
C GLU A 174 -2.82 2.89 9.19
N VAL A 175 -3.29 1.95 8.36
CA VAL A 175 -3.78 2.26 7.02
C VAL A 175 -5.10 1.58 6.73
N ILE A 176 -6.04 2.36 6.22
CA ILE A 176 -7.33 1.84 5.78
C ILE A 176 -7.54 2.20 4.31
N PHE A 177 -7.79 1.15 3.53
CA PHE A 177 -8.09 1.21 2.12
C PHE A 177 -9.53 0.73 1.89
N TYR A 178 -10.42 1.61 1.42
CA TYR A 178 -11.82 1.25 1.16
C TYR A 178 -12.02 0.67 -0.25
N GLU A 179 -11.82 1.45 -1.31
CA GLU A 179 -11.94 1.00 -2.71
C GLU A 179 -10.66 1.33 -3.48
N ILE A 180 -9.82 0.33 -3.77
CA ILE A 180 -8.53 0.57 -4.42
C ILE A 180 -8.21 -0.39 -5.55
N ILE A 181 -7.56 0.18 -6.56
CA ILE A 181 -6.98 -0.56 -7.67
C ILE A 181 -5.49 -0.23 -7.74
N PHE A 182 -4.65 -1.26 -7.66
CA PHE A 182 -3.24 -1.21 -7.96
C PHE A 182 -2.99 -1.97 -9.26
N TYR A 183 -2.42 -1.29 -10.27
CA TYR A 183 -1.98 -1.95 -11.49
C TYR A 183 -0.61 -2.60 -11.29
N GLU A 184 0.41 -1.81 -10.95
CA GLU A 184 1.75 -2.32 -10.65
C GLU A 184 2.25 -1.71 -9.34
N ILE A 185 2.68 -2.57 -8.43
CA ILE A 185 3.25 -2.14 -7.15
C ILE A 185 4.46 -2.97 -6.76
N ILE A 186 5.52 -2.28 -6.36
CA ILE A 186 6.75 -2.88 -5.86
C ILE A 186 7.02 -2.34 -4.47
N PHE A 187 7.20 -3.26 -3.53
CA PHE A 187 7.63 -2.98 -2.17
C PHE A 187 8.98 -3.68 -1.92
N ASN A 188 10.01 -2.90 -1.59
CA ASN A 188 11.33 -3.46 -1.28
C ASN A 188 11.44 -3.81 0.22
N GLU A 189 11.53 -2.82 1.11
CA GLU A 189 11.63 -3.00 2.56
C GLU A 189 10.45 -2.30 3.24
N VAL A 190 9.51 -3.07 3.79
CA VAL A 190 8.28 -2.47 4.33
C VAL A 190 7.82 -3.13 5.61
N ILE A 191 7.34 -2.30 6.53
CA ILE A 191 6.70 -2.74 7.76
C ILE A 191 5.29 -2.16 7.81
N PHE A 192 4.32 -3.05 7.98
CA PHE A 192 2.93 -2.72 8.23
C PHE A 192 2.55 -3.18 9.63
N TYR A 193 2.12 -2.25 10.48
CA TYR A 193 1.60 -2.60 11.81
C TYR A 193 0.14 -3.01 11.74
N GLU A 194 -0.75 -2.13 11.29
CA GLU A 194 -2.18 -2.41 11.12
C GLU A 194 -2.65 -1.94 9.75
N VAL A 195 -3.17 -2.87 8.96
CA VAL A 195 -3.70 -2.56 7.62
C VAL A 195 -5.04 -3.23 7.39
N ILE A 196 -5.99 -2.45 6.85
CA ILE A 196 -7.29 -2.96 6.44
C ILE A 196 -7.51 -2.64 4.97
N PHE A 197 -7.80 -3.67 4.19
CA PHE A 197 -8.26 -3.56 2.82
C PHE A 197 -9.70 -4.05 2.73
N CYS A 198 -10.62 -3.18 2.33
CA CYS A 198 -12.03 -3.52 2.18
C CYS A 198 -12.32 -4.12 0.81
N GLU A 199 -12.33 -3.32 -0.25
CA GLU A 199 -12.56 -3.74 -1.63
C GLU A 199 -11.33 -3.38 -2.46
N THR A 200 -10.47 -4.36 -2.75
CA THR A 200 -9.23 -4.09 -3.48
C THR A 200 -8.92 -5.05 -4.62
N ILE A 201 -8.31 -4.50 -5.66
CA ILE A 201 -7.82 -5.25 -6.81
C ILE A 201 -6.34 -4.94 -7.01
N PHE A 202 -5.56 -6.00 -7.07
CA PHE A 202 -4.14 -5.96 -7.39
C PHE A 202 -3.91 -6.71 -8.70
N TYR A 203 -3.35 -6.04 -9.70
CA TYR A 203 -2.97 -6.70 -10.96
C TYR A 203 -1.59 -7.34 -10.85
N GLU A 204 -0.55 -6.57 -10.54
CA GLU A 204 0.82 -7.08 -10.36
C GLU A 204 1.42 -6.52 -9.07
N VAL A 205 1.88 -7.43 -8.20
CA VAL A 205 2.48 -7.09 -6.90
C VAL A 205 3.79 -7.85 -6.74
N ILE A 206 4.85 -7.12 -6.39
CA ILE A 206 6.12 -7.73 -6.00
C ILE A 206 6.51 -7.19 -4.62
N LEU A 207 6.65 -8.11 -3.66
CA LEU A 207 7.14 -7.81 -2.31
C LEU A 207 8.48 -8.52 -2.08
N TYR A 208 9.52 -7.76 -1.70
CA TYR A 208 10.82 -8.33 -1.36
C TYR A 208 10.94 -8.69 0.12
N GLU A 209 11.17 -7.72 1.00
CA GLU A 209 11.34 -7.89 2.43
C GLU A 209 10.21 -7.17 3.17
N VAL A 210 9.13 -7.89 3.47
CA VAL A 210 7.92 -7.28 4.06
C VAL A 210 7.53 -7.96 5.36
N ILE A 211 7.21 -7.14 6.36
CA ILE A 211 6.70 -7.60 7.64
C ILE A 211 5.31 -7.00 7.85
N PHE A 212 4.37 -7.88 8.17
CA PHE A 212 3.01 -7.50 8.53
C PHE A 212 2.69 -8.00 9.94
N TYR A 213 2.28 -7.09 10.83
CA TYR A 213 1.83 -7.45 12.16
C TYR A 213 0.36 -7.86 12.16
N GLU A 214 -0.53 -6.97 11.73
CA GLU A 214 -1.97 -7.25 11.64
C GLU A 214 -2.50 -6.78 10.27
N ILE A 215 -3.08 -7.71 9.50
CA ILE A 215 -3.78 -7.36 8.26
C ILE A 215 -5.16 -7.98 8.22
N ILE A 216 -6.11 -7.19 7.76
CA ILE A 216 -7.44 -7.66 7.40
C ILE A 216 -7.70 -7.37 5.93
N PHE A 217 -8.10 -8.42 5.23
CA PHE A 217 -8.48 -8.40 3.83
C PHE A 217 -9.94 -8.86 3.72
N CYS A 218 -10.85 -7.96 3.33
CA CYS A 218 -12.28 -8.24 3.26
C CYS A 218 -12.70 -8.85 1.91
N GLU A 219 -12.61 -8.10 0.81
CA GLU A 219 -12.99 -8.51 -0.54
C GLU A 219 -11.86 -8.15 -1.51
N ILE A 220 -11.07 -9.16 -1.93
CA ILE A 220 -9.83 -8.90 -2.67
C ILE A 220 -9.63 -9.83 -3.85
N ILE A 221 -9.10 -9.26 -4.92
CA ILE A 221 -8.64 -10.00 -6.09
C ILE A 221 -7.17 -9.67 -6.33
N PHE A 222 -6.37 -10.72 -6.40
CA PHE A 222 -4.98 -10.67 -6.83
C PHE A 222 -4.82 -11.43 -8.15
N TYR A 223 -4.29 -10.76 -9.17
CA TYR A 223 -3.99 -11.41 -10.44
C TYR A 223 -2.61 -12.09 -10.44
N GLU A 224 -1.54 -11.32 -10.22
CA GLU A 224 -0.18 -11.86 -10.12
C GLU A 224 0.51 -11.28 -8.89
N VAL A 225 1.03 -12.15 -8.03
CA VAL A 225 1.74 -11.74 -6.82
C VAL A 225 2.99 -12.56 -6.60
N ILE A 226 4.09 -11.89 -6.32
CA ILE A 226 5.37 -12.53 -5.98
C ILE A 226 5.82 -12.02 -4.61
N PHE A 227 6.08 -12.97 -3.73
CA PHE A 227 6.56 -12.75 -2.37
C PHE A 227 7.93 -13.41 -2.20
N TYR A 228 8.97 -12.63 -1.93
CA TYR A 228 10.32 -13.17 -1.71
C TYR A 228 10.57 -13.58 -0.25
N GLU A 229 10.68 -12.62 0.68
CA GLU A 229 10.95 -12.84 2.10
C GLU A 229 9.90 -12.11 2.94
N ILE A 230 8.92 -12.86 3.47
CA ILE A 230 7.77 -12.24 4.15
C ILE A 230 7.47 -12.90 5.48
N ILE A 231 7.12 -12.04 6.45
CA ILE A 231 6.64 -12.46 7.75
C ILE A 231 5.27 -11.86 7.99
N PHE A 232 4.31 -12.72 8.28
CA PHE A 232 2.99 -12.33 8.73
C PHE A 232 2.75 -12.84 10.15
N TYR A 233 2.42 -11.93 11.07
CA TYR A 233 2.05 -12.30 12.44
C TYR A 233 0.58 -12.69 12.53
N GLU A 234 -0.34 -11.80 12.17
CA GLU A 234 -1.78 -12.06 12.15
C GLU A 234 -2.37 -11.60 10.81
N ILE A 235 -3.06 -12.52 10.11
CA ILE A 235 -3.83 -12.16 8.92
C ILE A 235 -5.21 -12.79 8.95
N ILE A 236 -6.19 -12.00 8.52
CA ILE A 236 -7.54 -12.49 8.26
C ILE A 236 -7.92 -12.17 6.82
N PHE A 237 -8.33 -13.21 6.09
CA PHE A 237 -8.90 -13.11 4.76
C PHE A 237 -10.37 -13.55 4.79
N TYR A 238 -11.29 -12.66 4.42
CA TYR A 238 -12.72 -12.98 4.35
C TYR A 238 -13.10 -13.58 3.00
N GLU A 239 -13.05 -12.81 1.94
CA GLU A 239 -13.36 -13.22 0.56
C GLU A 239 -12.21 -12.85 -0.36
N VAL A 240 -11.46 -13.85 -0.84
CA VAL A 240 -10.26 -13.59 -1.64
C VAL A 240 -10.13 -14.53 -2.82
N ILE A 241 -9.73 -13.96 -3.95
CA ILE A 241 -9.40 -14.70 -5.15
C ILE A 241 -7.96 -14.38 -5.52
N PHE A 242 -7.17 -15.43 -5.71
CA PHE A 242 -5.83 -15.35 -6.23
C PHE A 242 -5.74 -16.13 -7.54
N TYR A 243 -5.28 -15.47 -8.61
CA TYR A 243 -5.04 -16.13 -9.89
C TYR A 243 -3.67 -16.81 -9.93
N GLU A 244 -2.60 -16.05 -9.78
CA GLU A 244 -1.22 -16.56 -9.77
C GLU A 244 -0.48 -15.98 -8.56
N ILE A 245 0.08 -16.85 -7.72
CA ILE A 245 0.96 -16.43 -6.62
C ILE A 245 2.21 -17.30 -6.56
N MET A 246 3.34 -16.65 -6.30
CA MET A 246 4.55 -17.33 -5.88
C MET A 246 5.06 -16.82 -4.54
N PHE A 247 5.34 -17.75 -3.64
CA PHE A 247 6.01 -17.52 -2.37
C PHE A 247 7.37 -18.21 -2.38
N TYR A 248 8.45 -17.46 -2.15
CA TYR A 248 9.79 -18.03 -2.02
C TYR A 248 10.08 -18.43 -0.57
N GLU A 249 10.13 -17.49 0.37
CA GLU A 249 10.46 -17.73 1.77
C GLU A 249 9.46 -16.98 2.66
N VAL A 250 8.46 -17.68 3.18
CA VAL A 250 7.37 -17.03 3.96
C VAL A 250 7.08 -17.72 5.29
N MET A 251 6.89 -16.88 6.31
CA MET A 251 6.49 -17.27 7.65
C MET A 251 5.12 -16.71 7.99
N PHE A 252 4.20 -17.58 8.39
CA PHE A 252 2.87 -17.23 8.88
C PHE A 252 2.73 -17.71 10.32
N TYR A 253 2.48 -16.80 11.27
CA TYR A 253 2.23 -17.17 12.67
C TYR A 253 0.77 -17.56 12.90
N GLU A 254 -0.16 -16.64 12.68
CA GLU A 254 -1.60 -16.88 12.82
C GLU A 254 -2.32 -16.40 11.56
N VAL A 255 -3.03 -17.32 10.89
CA VAL A 255 -3.79 -16.97 9.69
C VAL A 255 -5.17 -17.60 9.71
N MET A 256 -6.18 -16.80 9.38
CA MET A 256 -7.54 -17.26 9.14
C MET A 256 -8.00 -16.92 7.73
N PHE A 257 -8.55 -17.92 7.06
CA PHE A 257 -9.19 -17.75 5.76
C PHE A 257 -10.63 -18.24 5.83
N TYR A 258 -11.59 -17.39 5.46
CA TYR A 258 -13.00 -17.73 5.42
C TYR A 258 -13.42 -18.34 4.08
N GLU A 259 -13.41 -17.56 3.00
CA GLU A 259 -13.76 -18.01 1.65
C GLU A 259 -12.65 -17.61 0.68
N VAL A 260 -11.77 -18.57 0.33
CA VAL A 260 -10.64 -18.28 -0.56
C VAL A 260 -10.52 -19.26 -1.71
N ILE A 261 -10.25 -18.70 -2.89
CA ILE A 261 -10.00 -19.46 -4.11
C ILE A 261 -8.61 -19.13 -4.63
N PHE A 262 -7.84 -20.17 -4.88
CA PHE A 262 -6.56 -20.07 -5.54
C PHE A 262 -6.59 -20.85 -6.86
N TYR A 263 -6.21 -20.19 -7.96
CA TYR A 263 -6.07 -20.85 -9.26
C TYR A 263 -4.71 -21.52 -9.40
N GLU A 264 -3.62 -20.77 -9.30
CA GLU A 264 -2.25 -21.29 -9.37
C GLU A 264 -1.45 -20.72 -8.20
N ILE A 265 -0.82 -21.61 -7.41
CA ILE A 265 0.12 -21.19 -6.37
C ILE A 265 1.37 -22.06 -6.38
N ILE A 266 2.50 -21.40 -6.20
CA ILE A 266 3.77 -22.07 -5.91
C ILE A 266 4.29 -21.57 -4.57
N PHE A 267 4.60 -22.52 -3.69
CA PHE A 267 5.28 -22.27 -2.43
C PHE A 267 6.63 -22.99 -2.44
N CYS A 268 7.72 -22.24 -2.28
CA CYS A 268 9.06 -22.80 -2.23
C CYS A 268 9.42 -23.25 -0.81
N GLU A 269 9.58 -22.32 0.13
CA GLU A 269 9.89 -22.57 1.54
C GLU A 269 8.89 -21.80 2.41
N VAL A 270 8.00 -22.52 3.10
CA VAL A 270 6.95 -21.88 3.90
C VAL A 270 6.73 -22.57 5.22
N ILE A 271 6.54 -21.75 6.26
CA ILE A 271 6.18 -22.22 7.58
C ILE A 271 4.88 -21.58 8.02
N PHE A 272 3.94 -22.41 8.42
CA PHE A 272 2.69 -22.01 9.07
C PHE A 272 2.70 -22.52 10.51
N CYS A 273 2.58 -21.61 11.48
CA CYS A 273 2.44 -21.97 12.89
C CYS A 273 1.01 -22.38 13.22
N GLU A 274 0.05 -21.47 13.07
CA GLU A 274 -1.36 -21.72 13.28
C GLU A 274 -2.17 -21.22 12.08
N ILE A 275 -2.93 -22.10 11.46
CA ILE A 275 -3.77 -21.73 10.32
C ILE A 275 -5.13 -22.41 10.34
N ILE A 276 -6.16 -21.60 10.07
CA ILE A 276 -7.54 -22.04 10.03
C ILE A 276 -8.12 -21.68 8.67
N PHE A 277 -8.64 -22.71 8.02
CA PHE A 277 -9.27 -22.62 6.73
C PHE A 277 -10.73 -23.05 6.88
N TYR A 278 -11.67 -22.14 6.60
CA TYR A 278 -13.10 -22.48 6.61
C TYR A 278 -13.51 -23.12 5.29
N ASP A 279 -13.63 -22.34 4.21
CA ASP A 279 -14.02 -22.81 2.88
C ASP A 279 -12.94 -22.41 1.86
N ILE A 280 -12.16 -23.40 1.38
CA ILE A 280 -11.09 -23.14 0.41
C ILE A 280 -11.12 -24.05 -0.79
N ILE A 281 -10.81 -23.46 -1.94
CA ILE A 281 -10.57 -24.16 -3.19
C ILE A 281 -9.15 -23.86 -3.68
N PHE A 282 -8.39 -24.93 -3.89
CA PHE A 282 -7.10 -24.91 -4.56
C PHE A 282 -7.23 -25.64 -5.89
N ASN A 283 -6.98 -24.96 -7.01
CA ASN A 283 -7.02 -25.58 -8.33
C ASN A 283 -5.69 -26.27 -8.65
N GLU A 284 -4.61 -25.51 -8.87
CA GLU A 284 -3.26 -26.03 -9.11
C GLU A 284 -2.31 -25.50 -8.06
N VAL A 285 -1.71 -26.39 -7.26
CA VAL A 285 -0.76 -25.98 -6.22
C VAL A 285 0.48 -26.85 -6.19
N ILE A 286 1.63 -26.20 -6.10
CA ILE A 286 2.92 -26.84 -5.96
C ILE A 286 3.58 -26.38 -4.66
N PHE A 287 3.96 -27.35 -3.85
CA PHE A 287 4.65 -27.16 -2.58
C PHE A 287 6.01 -27.84 -2.64
N TYR A 288 7.11 -27.08 -2.53
CA TYR A 288 8.45 -27.65 -2.48
C TYR A 288 8.84 -28.09 -1.07
N GLU A 289 8.90 -27.16 -0.12
CA GLU A 289 9.20 -27.43 1.29
C GLU A 289 8.23 -26.65 2.17
N ILE A 290 7.35 -27.37 2.86
CA ILE A 290 6.41 -26.76 3.80
C ILE A 290 6.43 -27.43 5.17
N ILE A 291 6.33 -26.59 6.21
CA ILE A 291 6.10 -27.02 7.58
C ILE A 291 4.81 -26.39 8.10
N PHE A 292 3.94 -27.24 8.60
CA PHE A 292 2.71 -26.86 9.30
C PHE A 292 2.77 -27.36 10.74
N TYR A 293 2.66 -26.46 11.72
CA TYR A 293 2.59 -26.84 13.13
C TYR A 293 1.17 -27.23 13.55
N GLU A 294 0.22 -26.31 13.43
CA GLU A 294 -1.19 -26.55 13.73
C GLU A 294 -2.07 -26.06 12.57
N VAL A 295 -2.88 -26.97 12.02
CA VAL A 295 -3.78 -26.65 10.90
C VAL A 295 -5.16 -27.24 11.12
N MET A 296 -6.18 -26.40 10.89
CA MET A 296 -7.56 -26.83 10.83
C MET A 296 -8.18 -26.48 9.48
N PHE A 297 -8.76 -27.49 8.83
CA PHE A 297 -9.50 -27.38 7.59
C PHE A 297 -10.96 -27.80 7.83
N TYR A 298 -11.91 -26.88 7.67
CA TYR A 298 -13.34 -27.20 7.78
C TYR A 298 -13.88 -27.82 6.49
N GLU A 299 -13.76 -27.12 5.37
CA GLU A 299 -14.10 -27.61 4.03
C GLU A 299 -13.04 -27.15 3.03
N VAL A 300 -12.25 -28.10 2.53
CA VAL A 300 -11.25 -27.81 1.49
C VAL A 300 -11.36 -28.75 0.32
N MET A 301 -11.25 -28.17 -0.88
CA MET A 301 -11.14 -28.89 -2.13
C MET A 301 -9.81 -28.60 -2.79
N PHE A 302 -9.13 -29.67 -3.17
CA PHE A 302 -7.89 -29.65 -3.95
C PHE A 302 -8.14 -30.38 -5.28
N TYR A 303 -7.91 -29.69 -6.40
CA TYR A 303 -8.04 -30.30 -7.73
C TYR A 303 -6.74 -31.00 -8.15
N GLU A 304 -5.64 -30.27 -8.27
CA GLU A 304 -4.32 -30.79 -8.60
C GLU A 304 -3.30 -30.23 -7.62
N VAL A 305 -2.65 -31.12 -6.86
CA VAL A 305 -1.64 -30.70 -5.88
C VAL A 305 -0.43 -31.60 -5.92
N ILE A 306 0.74 -30.97 -5.88
CA ILE A 306 2.02 -31.66 -5.79
C ILE A 306 2.76 -31.18 -4.55
N PHE A 307 3.08 -32.11 -3.66
CA PHE A 307 3.94 -31.90 -2.51
C PHE A 307 5.27 -32.62 -2.72
N TYR A 308 6.38 -31.90 -2.67
CA TYR A 308 7.73 -32.50 -2.69
C TYR A 308 8.16 -32.91 -1.28
N GLU A 309 8.23 -31.97 -0.35
CA GLU A 309 8.52 -32.22 1.06
C GLU A 309 7.53 -31.44 1.93
N ILE A 310 6.79 -32.16 2.76
CA ILE A 310 5.87 -31.52 3.70
C ILE A 310 5.83 -32.22 5.05
N ILE A 311 5.84 -31.41 6.10
CA ILE A 311 5.79 -31.85 7.48
C ILE A 311 4.57 -31.23 8.14
N PHE A 312 3.75 -32.09 8.72
CA PHE A 312 2.58 -31.72 9.49
C PHE A 312 2.73 -32.23 10.92
N TYR A 313 2.71 -31.33 11.91
CA TYR A 313 2.73 -31.71 13.32
C TYR A 313 1.32 -32.06 13.83
N GLU A 314 0.36 -31.16 13.68
CA GLU A 314 -1.04 -31.40 14.01
C GLU A 314 -1.95 -30.88 12.90
N VAL A 315 -2.77 -31.77 12.35
CA VAL A 315 -3.74 -31.41 11.30
C VAL A 315 -5.09 -32.04 11.56
N ILE A 316 -6.13 -31.23 11.43
CA ILE A 316 -7.52 -31.65 11.53
C ILE A 316 -8.22 -31.29 10.23
N PHE A 317 -8.78 -32.31 9.57
CA PHE A 317 -9.65 -32.16 8.42
C PHE A 317 -11.08 -32.58 8.80
N TYR A 318 -12.02 -31.64 8.77
CA TYR A 318 -13.44 -31.94 8.92
C TYR A 318 -14.02 -32.51 7.62
N LYS A 319 -13.83 -31.81 6.51
CA LYS A 319 -14.20 -32.27 5.17
C LYS A 319 -13.11 -31.87 4.20
N VAL A 320 -12.52 -32.87 3.55
CA VAL A 320 -11.52 -32.62 2.51
C VAL A 320 -11.75 -33.50 1.29
N ILE A 321 -11.65 -32.87 0.12
CA ILE A 321 -11.78 -33.53 -1.18
C ILE A 321 -10.49 -33.32 -1.95
N PHE A 322 -9.86 -34.41 -2.33
CA PHE A 322 -8.69 -34.43 -3.21
C PHE A 322 -9.07 -35.09 -4.53
N CYS A 323 -8.96 -34.37 -5.64
CA CYS A 323 -9.15 -34.94 -6.97
C CYS A 323 -7.89 -35.65 -7.44
N GLU A 324 -6.78 -34.93 -7.58
CA GLU A 324 -5.47 -35.46 -7.96
C GLU A 324 -4.42 -34.91 -7.00
N ILE A 325 -3.72 -35.81 -6.31
CA ILE A 325 -2.66 -35.40 -5.38
C ILE A 325 -1.44 -36.32 -5.45
N ILE A 326 -0.27 -35.68 -5.50
CA ILE A 326 1.02 -36.34 -5.54
C ILE A 326 1.84 -35.91 -4.32
N PHE A 327 2.25 -36.89 -3.52
CA PHE A 327 3.16 -36.68 -2.40
C PHE A 327 4.48 -37.41 -2.66
N CYS A 328 5.58 -36.66 -2.76
CA CYS A 328 6.92 -37.24 -2.87
C CYS A 328 7.43 -37.68 -1.50
N GLU A 329 7.51 -36.75 -0.54
CA GLU A 329 7.83 -37.01 0.85
C GLU A 329 6.86 -36.26 1.77
N ILE A 330 6.15 -36.99 2.62
CA ILE A 330 5.26 -36.40 3.60
C ILE A 330 5.41 -37.08 4.97
N ILE A 331 5.44 -36.26 6.01
CA ILE A 331 5.52 -36.68 7.40
C ILE A 331 4.34 -36.09 8.16
N PHE A 332 3.53 -36.96 8.76
CA PHE A 332 2.46 -36.58 9.68
C PHE A 332 2.78 -37.08 11.09
N TYR A 333 2.82 -36.18 12.07
CA TYR A 333 2.88 -36.56 13.48
C TYR A 333 1.49 -36.92 14.01
N THR A 334 0.54 -35.99 13.94
CA THR A 334 -0.86 -36.21 14.32
C THR A 334 -1.76 -35.74 13.20
N ILE A 335 -2.62 -36.63 12.71
CA ILE A 335 -3.65 -36.28 11.74
C ILE A 335 -5.01 -36.87 12.09
N ILE A 336 -6.04 -36.03 11.97
CA ILE A 336 -7.44 -36.39 12.24
C ILE A 336 -8.28 -36.11 11.01
N PHE A 337 -9.03 -37.11 10.56
CA PHE A 337 -10.01 -36.99 9.50
C PHE A 337 -11.42 -37.33 10.00
N TYR A 338 -12.40 -36.46 9.70
CA TYR A 338 -13.82 -36.76 9.86
C TYR A 338 -14.46 -37.20 8.55
N GLU A 339 -14.28 -36.43 7.47
CA GLU A 339 -14.73 -36.81 6.13
C GLU A 339 -13.61 -36.56 5.11
N ILE A 340 -13.22 -37.61 4.38
CA ILE A 340 -12.21 -37.52 3.34
C ILE A 340 -12.64 -38.27 2.08
N ILE A 341 -12.47 -37.61 0.94
CA ILE A 341 -12.73 -38.17 -0.38
C ILE A 341 -11.47 -38.02 -1.23
N PHE A 342 -10.99 -39.14 -1.76
CA PHE A 342 -9.90 -39.18 -2.74
C PHE A 342 -10.42 -39.73 -4.07
N CYS A 343 -10.10 -39.07 -5.18
CA CYS A 343 -10.29 -39.64 -6.52
C CYS A 343 -9.00 -40.35 -6.99
N GLU A 344 -7.87 -39.64 -7.01
CA GLU A 344 -6.55 -40.17 -7.37
C GLU A 344 -5.48 -39.66 -6.40
N ILE A 345 -4.66 -40.60 -5.90
CA ILE A 345 -3.58 -40.29 -4.97
C ILE A 345 -2.33 -41.12 -5.26
N ILE A 346 -1.19 -40.44 -5.31
CA ILE A 346 0.12 -41.06 -5.53
C ILE A 346 1.04 -40.69 -4.37
N PHE A 347 1.61 -41.72 -3.75
CA PHE A 347 2.58 -41.58 -2.66
C PHE A 347 3.90 -42.25 -3.04
N TYR A 348 5.02 -41.53 -2.93
CA TYR A 348 6.36 -42.10 -3.04
C TYR A 348 6.92 -42.49 -1.66
N LYS A 349 6.85 -41.58 -0.69
CA LYS A 349 7.26 -41.82 0.70
C LYS A 349 6.33 -41.10 1.67
N VAL A 350 5.83 -41.86 2.63
CA VAL A 350 4.90 -41.36 3.65
C VAL A 350 5.27 -41.94 4.99
N ILE A 351 5.30 -41.08 6.01
CA ILE A 351 5.53 -41.47 7.40
C ILE A 351 4.38 -40.93 8.24
N PHE A 352 3.70 -41.82 8.96
CA PHE A 352 2.68 -41.46 9.94
C PHE A 352 3.10 -41.92 11.33
N TYR A 353 2.96 -41.06 12.32
CA TYR A 353 3.10 -41.43 13.73
C TYR A 353 1.75 -41.73 14.38
N GLU A 354 0.75 -40.86 14.21
CA GLU A 354 -0.61 -41.03 14.72
C GLU A 354 -1.66 -40.58 13.69
N ILE A 355 -2.64 -41.47 13.42
CA ILE A 355 -3.76 -41.20 12.51
C ILE A 355 -5.07 -41.61 13.20
N MET A 356 -6.05 -40.71 13.21
CA MET A 356 -7.40 -40.98 13.68
C MET A 356 -8.45 -40.71 12.58
N PHE A 357 -9.39 -41.64 12.42
CA PHE A 357 -10.57 -41.51 11.55
C PHE A 357 -11.82 -41.64 12.42
N TYR A 358 -12.79 -40.75 12.24
CA TYR A 358 -14.03 -40.71 13.04
C TYR A 358 -15.30 -40.96 12.23
#